data_AF-A0A536SQ95-F1
#
_entry.id   AF-A0A536SQ95-F1
#
_cell.length_a   1.000
_cell.length_b   1.000
_cell.length_c   1.000
_cell.angle_alpha   90.00
_cell.angle_beta   90.00
_cell.angle_gamma   90.00
#
_symmetry.space_group_name_H-M   'P 1'
#
loop_
_entity.id
_entity.type
_entity.pdbx_description
1 polymer ?
#
loop_
_entity_poly.entity_id
_entity_poly.type
_entity_poly.pdbx_seq_one_letter_code
_entity_poly.pdbx_strand_id
1 'polypeptide(L)'
;EILTRFPESRYAEDSKARMRFLVNALASNEVYVARYYMKRGAFLAAANRAQYAVEHYPQAPAVEEAMAILVKAYDQLGLSDLRDSANRVLMKNFPNTEWLKSGGPRKKKVPWWRLWDPDW
;
A
#
# COMPACT_ATOMS: atom_id res chain seq x y z
N GLU A 1 -18.44 2.17 -16.01
CA GLU A 1 -19.32 2.44 -17.17
C GLU A 1 -19.77 3.89 -17.26
N ILE A 2 -20.29 4.51 -16.19
CA ILE A 2 -20.72 5.93 -16.21
C ILE A 2 -19.58 6.88 -16.60
N LEU A 3 -18.40 6.73 -16.00
CA LEU A 3 -17.23 7.58 -16.29
C LEU A 3 -16.70 7.45 -17.72
N THR A 4 -16.81 6.27 -18.31
CA THR A 4 -16.31 5.98 -19.67
C THR A 4 -17.34 6.28 -20.75
N ARG A 5 -18.64 6.14 -20.47
CA ARG A 5 -19.72 6.34 -21.45
C ARG A 5 -20.43 7.69 -21.32
N PHE A 6 -20.46 8.29 -20.14
CA PHE A 6 -21.18 9.53 -19.85
C PHE A 6 -20.34 10.48 -18.97
N PRO A 7 -19.20 10.97 -19.48
CA PRO A 7 -18.27 11.79 -18.70
C PRO A 7 -18.87 13.12 -18.23
N GLU A 8 -19.85 13.68 -18.94
CA GLU A 8 -20.55 14.93 -18.57
C GLU A 8 -21.80 14.70 -17.71
N SER A 9 -22.08 13.46 -17.30
CA SER A 9 -23.21 13.16 -16.43
C SER A 9 -23.06 13.89 -15.09
N ARG A 10 -24.18 14.38 -14.54
CA ARG A 10 -24.22 14.93 -13.17
C ARG A 10 -23.64 13.96 -12.12
N TYR A 11 -23.67 12.66 -12.39
CA TYR A 11 -23.17 11.61 -11.49
C TYR A 11 -21.70 11.24 -11.70
N ALA A 12 -21.04 11.82 -12.71
CA ALA A 12 -19.66 11.47 -13.06
C ALA A 12 -18.70 11.74 -11.90
N GLU A 13 -18.73 12.93 -11.30
CA GLU A 13 -17.80 13.27 -10.22
C GLU A 13 -17.98 12.41 -8.96
N ASP A 14 -19.22 12.14 -8.54
CA ASP A 14 -19.49 11.23 -7.41
C ASP A 14 -19.01 9.80 -7.71
N SER A 15 -19.31 9.30 -8.92
CA SER A 15 -18.83 7.98 -9.37
C SER A 15 -17.31 7.90 -9.37
N LYS A 16 -16.62 8.98 -9.77
CA LYS A 16 -15.15 9.07 -9.76
C LYS A 16 -14.58 9.03 -8.35
N ALA A 17 -15.23 9.71 -7.41
CA ALA A 17 -14.82 9.70 -6.00
C ALA A 17 -14.98 8.30 -5.39
N ARG A 18 -16.13 7.65 -5.62
CA ARG A 18 -16.39 6.27 -5.17
C ARG A 18 -15.42 5.26 -5.79
N MET A 19 -15.13 5.39 -7.08
CA MET A 19 -14.16 4.52 -7.75
C MET A 19 -12.77 4.65 -7.12
N ARG A 20 -12.31 5.89 -6.89
CA ARG A 20 -11.03 6.14 -6.19
C ARG A 20 -11.01 5.53 -4.79
N PHE A 21 -12.10 5.67 -4.04
CA PHE A 21 -12.22 5.04 -2.71
C PHE A 21 -12.10 3.52 -2.79
N LEU A 22 -12.83 2.87 -3.71
CA LEU A 22 -12.79 1.41 -3.86
C LEU A 22 -11.40 0.91 -4.28
N VAL A 23 -10.75 1.58 -5.22
CA VAL A 23 -9.37 1.25 -5.64
C VAL A 23 -8.41 1.36 -4.46
N ASN A 24 -8.50 2.43 -3.67
CA ASN A 24 -7.66 2.59 -2.49
C ASN A 24 -7.94 1.51 -1.43
N ALA A 25 -9.20 1.13 -1.24
CA ALA A 25 -9.60 0.08 -0.30
C ALA A 25 -9.07 -1.31 -0.72
N LEU A 26 -9.16 -1.64 -2.01
CA LEU A 26 -8.62 -2.88 -2.57
C LEU A 26 -7.10 -2.95 -2.45
N ALA A 27 -6.40 -1.87 -2.81
CA ALA A 27 -4.95 -1.79 -2.65
C ALA A 27 -4.53 -1.96 -1.18
N SER A 28 -5.25 -1.32 -0.27
CA SER A 28 -4.99 -1.42 1.17
C SER A 28 -5.23 -2.83 1.70
N ASN A 29 -6.23 -3.54 1.16
CA ASN A 29 -6.51 -4.94 1.51
C ASN A 29 -5.35 -5.87 1.09
N GLU A 30 -4.87 -5.76 -0.14
CA GLU A 30 -3.74 -6.57 -0.63
C GLU A 30 -2.47 -6.35 0.22
N VAL A 31 -2.18 -5.09 0.55
CA VAL A 31 -1.04 -4.74 1.42
C VAL A 31 -1.23 -5.24 2.85
N TYR A 32 -2.46 -5.21 3.38
CA TYR A 32 -2.78 -5.79 4.68
C TYR A 32 -2.51 -7.30 4.70
N VAL A 33 -2.94 -8.03 3.68
CA VAL A 33 -2.69 -9.47 3.54
C VAL A 33 -1.20 -9.74 3.36
N ALA A 34 -0.49 -8.94 2.55
CA ALA A 34 0.96 -9.07 2.38
C ALA A 34 1.70 -8.93 3.71
N ARG A 35 1.31 -7.93 4.54
CA ARG A 35 1.88 -7.73 5.89
C ARG A 35 1.60 -8.92 6.81
N TYR A 36 0.41 -9.50 6.73
CA TYR A 36 0.07 -10.70 7.49
C TYR A 36 0.96 -11.89 7.11
N TYR A 37 1.21 -12.11 5.82
CA TYR A 37 2.12 -13.15 5.36
C TYR A 37 3.59 -12.89 5.74
N MET A 38 4.06 -11.64 5.68
CA MET A 38 5.39 -11.26 6.17
C MET A 38 5.60 -11.66 7.63
N LYS A 39 4.62 -11.37 8.49
CA LYS A 39 4.68 -11.73 9.93
C LYS A 39 4.75 -13.24 10.18
N ARG A 40 4.28 -14.05 9.22
CA ARG A 40 4.28 -15.51 9.31
C ARG A 40 5.44 -16.17 8.57
N GLY A 41 6.37 -15.40 8.00
CA GLY A 41 7.48 -15.92 7.21
C GLY A 41 7.09 -16.45 5.82
N ALA A 42 5.86 -16.22 5.37
CA ALA A 42 5.39 -16.63 4.05
C ALA A 42 5.80 -15.58 2.99
N PHE A 43 7.10 -15.41 2.77
CA PHE A 43 7.66 -14.30 2.00
C PHE A 43 7.24 -14.31 0.52
N LEU A 44 7.15 -15.49 -0.11
CA LEU A 44 6.68 -15.60 -1.49
C LEU A 44 5.21 -15.13 -1.64
N ALA A 45 4.34 -15.53 -0.72
CA ALA A 45 2.95 -15.10 -0.71
C ALA A 45 2.82 -13.59 -0.44
N ALA A 46 3.64 -13.06 0.48
CA ALA A 46 3.72 -11.63 0.71
C ALA A 46 4.16 -10.84 -0.52
N ALA A 47 5.20 -11.32 -1.22
CA ALA A 47 5.69 -10.73 -2.46
C ALA A 47 4.61 -10.72 -3.54
N ASN A 48 3.91 -11.84 -3.76
CA ASN A 48 2.84 -11.92 -4.76
C ASN A 48 1.71 -10.91 -4.48
N ARG A 49 1.31 -10.76 -3.22
CA ARG A 49 0.26 -9.81 -2.80
C ARG A 49 0.69 -8.36 -3.00
N ALA A 50 1.93 -8.04 -2.59
CA ALA A 50 2.48 -6.71 -2.77
C ALA A 50 2.68 -6.36 -4.25
N GLN A 51 3.17 -7.30 -5.07
CA GLN A 51 3.31 -7.13 -6.52
C GLN A 51 1.96 -6.89 -7.18
N TYR A 52 0.93 -7.67 -6.82
CA TYR A 52 -0.43 -7.46 -7.32
C TYR A 52 -0.92 -6.04 -7.04
N ALA A 53 -0.70 -5.52 -5.82
CA ALA A 53 -1.08 -4.16 -5.46
C ALA A 53 -0.36 -3.09 -6.29
N VAL A 54 0.93 -3.27 -6.56
CA VAL A 54 1.75 -2.36 -7.38
C VAL A 54 1.28 -2.37 -8.84
N GLU A 55 0.99 -3.53 -9.40
CA GLU A 55 0.60 -3.70 -10.81
C GLU A 55 -0.83 -3.21 -11.08
N HIS A 56 -1.78 -3.52 -10.19
CA HIS A 56 -3.20 -3.26 -10.41
C HIS A 56 -3.67 -1.91 -9.84
N TYR A 57 -2.98 -1.40 -8.82
CA TYR A 57 -3.37 -0.16 -8.13
C TYR A 57 -2.23 0.86 -8.00
N PRO A 58 -1.50 1.20 -9.09
CA PRO A 58 -0.26 1.99 -9.02
C PRO A 58 -0.43 3.41 -8.46
N GLN A 59 -1.65 3.96 -8.48
CA GLN A 59 -1.95 5.30 -7.95
C GLN A 59 -2.43 5.28 -6.49
N ALA A 60 -2.62 4.09 -5.89
CA ALA A 60 -3.11 4.00 -4.53
C ALA A 60 -2.00 4.36 -3.53
N PRO A 61 -2.30 5.07 -2.43
CA PRO A 61 -1.30 5.40 -1.40
C PRO A 61 -0.63 4.17 -0.78
N ALA A 62 -1.32 3.02 -0.76
CA ALA A 62 -0.80 1.77 -0.21
C ALA A 62 0.41 1.21 -1.01
N VAL A 63 0.65 1.67 -2.23
CA VAL A 63 1.76 1.23 -3.08
C VAL A 63 3.13 1.47 -2.45
N GLU A 64 3.29 2.55 -1.68
CA GLU A 64 4.55 2.84 -0.99
C GLU A 64 4.91 1.70 -0.02
N GLU A 65 3.94 1.26 0.79
CA GLU A 65 4.12 0.14 1.70
C GLU A 65 4.31 -1.17 0.94
N ALA A 66 3.54 -1.41 -0.12
CA ALA A 66 3.66 -2.61 -0.97
C ALA A 66 5.10 -2.77 -1.49
N MET A 67 5.67 -1.69 -2.03
CA MET A 67 7.05 -1.66 -2.52
C MET A 67 8.07 -1.97 -1.42
N ALA A 68 7.88 -1.43 -0.20
CA ALA A 68 8.74 -1.74 0.93
C ALA A 68 8.61 -3.21 1.39
N ILE A 69 7.40 -3.80 1.30
CA ILE A 69 7.19 -5.23 1.55
C ILE A 69 7.90 -6.06 0.49
N LEU A 70 7.84 -5.70 -0.80
CA LEU A 70 8.56 -6.40 -1.86
C LEU A 70 10.06 -6.46 -1.62
N VAL A 71 10.67 -5.32 -1.29
CA VAL A 71 12.11 -5.25 -0.98
C VAL A 71 12.45 -6.24 0.15
N LYS A 72 11.69 -6.21 1.25
CA LYS A 72 11.94 -7.10 2.40
C LYS A 72 11.67 -8.56 2.06
N ALA A 73 10.60 -8.86 1.33
CA ALA A 73 10.26 -10.23 0.95
C ALA A 73 11.33 -10.83 0.03
N TYR A 74 11.81 -10.08 -0.96
CA TYR A 74 12.89 -10.54 -1.85
C TYR A 74 14.21 -10.71 -1.11
N ASP A 75 14.52 -9.84 -0.15
CA ASP A 75 15.69 -10.00 0.71
C ASP A 75 15.63 -11.31 1.51
N GLN A 76 14.48 -11.60 2.13
CA GLN A 76 14.27 -12.84 2.88
C GLN A 76 14.27 -14.09 2.01
N LEU A 77 13.93 -13.97 0.72
CA LEU A 77 13.99 -15.06 -0.26
C LEU A 77 15.39 -15.21 -0.90
N GLY A 78 16.34 -14.31 -0.61
CA GLY A 78 17.68 -14.32 -1.23
C GLY A 78 17.71 -13.85 -2.68
N LEU A 79 16.67 -13.15 -3.15
CA LEU A 79 16.53 -12.65 -4.52
C LEU A 79 17.10 -11.23 -4.65
N SER A 80 18.43 -11.11 -4.59
CA SER A 80 19.15 -9.81 -4.54
C SER A 80 18.81 -8.87 -5.69
N ASP A 81 18.76 -9.37 -6.92
CA ASP A 81 18.56 -8.54 -8.11
C ASP A 81 17.17 -7.90 -8.13
N LEU A 82 16.16 -8.68 -7.72
CA LEU A 82 14.78 -8.22 -7.58
C LEU A 82 14.63 -7.25 -6.40
N ARG A 83 15.28 -7.55 -5.26
CA ARG A 83 15.34 -6.65 -4.10
C ARG A 83 15.90 -5.30 -4.49
N ASP A 84 17.05 -5.27 -5.16
CA ASP A 84 17.77 -4.03 -5.50
C ASP A 84 17.01 -3.22 -6.55
N SER A 85 16.37 -3.91 -7.51
CA SER A 85 15.51 -3.27 -8.49
C SER A 85 14.26 -2.67 -7.85
N ALA A 86 13.58 -3.41 -6.97
CA ALA A 86 12.43 -2.90 -6.21
C ALA A 86 12.82 -1.72 -5.32
N ASN A 87 13.98 -1.79 -4.66
CA ASN A 87 14.49 -0.72 -3.80
C ASN A 87 14.81 0.55 -4.62
N ARG A 88 15.40 0.39 -5.81
CA ARG A 88 15.67 1.51 -6.72
C ARG A 88 14.38 2.23 -7.12
N VAL A 89 13.33 1.47 -7.46
CA VAL A 89 12.02 2.05 -7.82
C VAL A 89 11.36 2.71 -6.61
N LEU A 90 11.42 2.06 -5.44
CA LEU A 90 10.90 2.63 -4.19
C LEU A 90 11.58 3.97 -3.87
N MET A 91 12.91 4.04 -3.86
CA MET A 91 13.66 5.26 -3.56
C MET A 91 13.44 6.36 -4.59
N LYS A 92 13.26 6.00 -5.88
CA LYS A 92 12.98 6.96 -6.94
C LYS A 92 11.62 7.63 -6.78
N ASN A 93 10.60 6.85 -6.40
CA ASN A 93 9.22 7.35 -6.28
C ASN A 93 8.89 7.88 -4.88
N PHE A 94 9.52 7.36 -3.84
CA PHE A 94 9.25 7.63 -2.42
C PHE A 94 10.56 7.85 -1.64
N PRO A 95 11.34 8.91 -1.94
CA PRO A 95 12.66 9.12 -1.33
C PRO A 95 12.63 9.30 0.20
N ASN A 96 11.50 9.76 0.74
CA ASN A 96 11.30 10.00 2.17
C ASN A 96 10.57 8.86 2.89
N THR A 97 10.52 7.66 2.28
CA THR A 97 9.74 6.55 2.85
C THR A 97 10.24 6.11 4.23
N GLU A 98 9.32 5.99 5.18
CA GLU A 98 9.62 5.47 6.53
C GLU A 98 9.58 3.94 6.57
N TRP A 99 8.93 3.29 5.60
CA TRP A 99 8.64 1.86 5.62
C TRP A 99 9.90 0.98 5.61
N LEU A 100 10.97 1.42 4.95
CA LEU A 100 12.25 0.71 4.95
C LEU A 100 13.00 0.90 6.29
N LYS A 101 12.99 2.11 6.84
CA LYS A 101 13.81 2.51 8.02
C LYS A 101 13.26 1.98 9.34
N SER A 102 11.94 1.99 9.54
CA SER A 102 11.31 1.69 10.84
C SER A 102 10.37 0.50 10.85
N GLY A 103 10.24 -0.24 9.74
CA GLY A 103 9.20 -1.27 9.63
C GLY A 103 7.80 -0.72 9.37
N GLY A 104 7.69 0.59 9.13
CA GLY A 104 6.46 1.35 8.91
C GLY A 104 6.38 2.62 9.75
N PRO A 105 5.41 3.51 9.46
CA PRO A 105 5.23 4.75 10.18
C PRO A 105 4.93 4.44 11.64
N ARG A 106 5.58 5.19 12.54
CA ARG A 106 5.40 5.01 13.98
C ARG A 106 3.95 5.28 14.35
N LYS A 107 3.28 4.30 14.97
CA LYS A 107 1.96 4.53 15.57
C LYS A 107 2.09 5.64 16.61
N LYS A 108 1.33 6.73 16.44
CA LYS A 108 1.30 7.81 17.43
C LYS A 108 0.91 7.22 18.79
N LYS A 109 1.73 7.43 19.82
CA LYS A 109 1.39 7.05 21.19
C LYS A 109 0.26 7.96 21.65
N VAL A 110 -0.97 7.47 21.61
CA VAL A 110 -2.10 8.15 22.23
C VAL A 110 -2.05 7.88 23.73
N PRO A 111 -2.00 8.92 24.58
CA PRO A 111 -2.10 8.72 26.02
C PRO A 111 -3.44 8.10 26.38
N TRP A 112 -3.46 7.20 27.38
CA TRP A 112 -4.67 6.48 27.79
C TRP A 112 -5.83 7.41 28.15
N TRP A 113 -5.51 8.63 28.61
CA TRP A 113 -6.50 9.63 28.98
C TRP A 113 -7.19 10.34 27.80
N ARG A 114 -6.77 10.09 26.56
CA ARG A 114 -7.41 10.69 25.37
C ARG A 114 -8.34 9.71 24.64
N LEU A 115 -8.65 8.57 25.25
CA LEU A 115 -9.53 7.55 24.68
C LEU A 115 -11.02 7.94 24.72
N TRP A 116 -11.40 9.00 25.45
CA TRP A 116 -12.80 9.45 25.63
C TRP A 116 -13.10 10.85 25.05
N ASP A 117 -12.17 11.43 24.31
CA ASP A 117 -12.30 12.78 23.73
C ASP A 117 -13.40 12.77 22.64
N PRO A 118 -14.53 13.51 22.82
CA PRO A 118 -15.66 13.46 21.90
C PRO A 118 -15.42 14.21 20.58
N ASP A 119 -14.34 14.99 20.49
CA ASP A 119 -13.98 15.81 19.31
C ASP A 119 -13.03 15.09 18.32
N TRP A 120 -13.04 13.75 18.33
CA TRP A 120 -12.36 12.89 17.33
C TRP A 120 -13.24 12.64 16.10
#